data_AF-A0A328N4N7-F1
#
_entry.id   AF-A0A328N4N7-F1
#
_cell.length_a   1.000
_cell.length_b   1.000
_cell.length_c   1.000
_cell.angle_alpha   90.00
_cell.angle_beta   90.00
_cell.angle_gamma   90.00
#
_symmetry.space_group_name_H-M   'P 1'
#
loop_
_entity.id
_entity.type
_entity.pdbx_description
1 polymer ?
#
loop_
_entity_poly.entity_id
_entity_poly.type
_entity_poly.pdbx_seq_one_letter_code
_entity_poly.pdbx_strand_id
1 'polypeptide(L)'
;MHICIACRANHGTVVRIGSWGVPHGTPGHQVNYRWSSLSACPLCESGLLVHFDHDCFHQPGEEPWDMDWSWPVAVDGVQRLKPALARCPDPLRPSCECLVHRSLRDSIERPPSREVPVTVVLAEEGLPQVRSVRMP
;
A
#
# COMPACT_ATOMS: atom_id res chain seq x y z
N MET A 1 -3.17 -6.79 -10.84
CA MET A 1 -1.84 -7.43 -10.96
C MET A 1 -0.90 -6.38 -11.53
N HIS A 2 0.16 -6.01 -10.81
CA HIS A 2 1.12 -5.01 -11.30
C HIS A 2 2.37 -5.70 -11.83
N ILE A 3 2.85 -5.25 -12.99
CA ILE A 3 4.08 -5.75 -13.61
C ILE A 3 5.27 -5.00 -13.01
N CYS A 4 6.32 -5.73 -12.65
CA CYS A 4 7.58 -5.15 -12.22
C CYS A 4 8.26 -4.40 -13.38
N ILE A 5 8.49 -3.10 -13.22
CA ILE A 5 9.14 -2.29 -14.27
C ILE A 5 10.60 -2.69 -14.51
N ALA A 6 11.29 -3.23 -13.49
CA ALA A 6 12.69 -3.61 -13.57
C ALA A 6 12.91 -4.93 -14.35
N CYS A 7 12.16 -6.00 -14.04
CA CYS A 7 12.38 -7.33 -14.64
C CYS A 7 11.17 -7.95 -15.36
N ARG A 8 10.05 -7.21 -15.47
CA ARG A 8 8.80 -7.63 -16.14
C ARG A 8 8.06 -8.83 -15.51
N ALA A 9 8.53 -9.37 -14.40
CA ALA A 9 7.77 -10.36 -13.63
C ALA A 9 6.56 -9.74 -12.91
N ASN A 10 5.60 -10.57 -12.51
CA ASN A 10 4.45 -10.12 -11.73
C ASN A 10 4.85 -9.79 -10.30
N HIS A 11 4.38 -8.66 -9.78
CA HIS A 11 4.43 -8.38 -8.34
C HIS A 11 3.43 -9.25 -7.58
N GLY A 12 3.87 -9.76 -6.42
CA GLY A 12 2.99 -10.38 -5.43
C GLY A 12 2.75 -9.42 -4.26
N THR A 13 1.50 -9.28 -3.82
CA THR A 13 1.19 -8.48 -2.61
C THR A 13 1.83 -9.14 -1.40
N VAL A 14 2.63 -8.37 -0.66
CA VAL A 14 3.29 -8.83 0.58
C VAL A 14 2.54 -8.37 1.83
N VAL A 15 1.83 -7.24 1.75
CA VAL A 15 0.96 -6.76 2.82
C VAL A 15 -0.21 -5.94 2.27
N ARG A 16 -1.42 -6.19 2.78
CA ARG A 16 -2.55 -5.25 2.65
C ARG A 16 -2.54 -4.37 3.89
N ILE A 17 -2.17 -3.10 3.72
CA ILE A 17 -1.91 -2.18 4.85
C ILE A 17 -3.22 -1.79 5.52
N GLY A 18 -4.23 -1.45 4.72
CA GLY A 18 -5.54 -1.08 5.21
C GLY A 18 -6.58 -1.05 4.12
N SER A 19 -7.84 -1.06 4.52
CA SER A 19 -8.99 -0.86 3.66
C SER A 19 -10.09 -0.18 4.44
N TRP A 20 -10.86 0.67 3.78
CA TRP A 20 -12.04 1.31 4.35
C TRP A 20 -13.15 1.35 3.31
N GLY A 21 -14.39 1.26 3.77
CA GLY A 21 -15.54 1.17 2.90
C GLY A 21 -15.82 -0.24 2.38
N VAL A 22 -16.92 -0.35 1.67
CA VAL A 22 -17.35 -1.58 0.99
C VAL A 22 -17.37 -1.28 -0.50
N PRO A 23 -16.65 -2.06 -1.34
CA PRO A 23 -16.50 -1.78 -2.76
C PRO A 23 -17.85 -1.75 -3.49
N HIS A 24 -17.88 -1.03 -4.62
CA HIS A 24 -19.06 -0.93 -5.47
C HIS A 24 -19.59 -2.32 -5.88
N GLY A 25 -20.91 -2.45 -5.96
CA GLY A 25 -21.57 -3.71 -6.31
C GLY A 25 -21.61 -4.78 -5.20
N THR A 26 -21.11 -4.49 -4.01
CA THR A 26 -21.13 -5.41 -2.86
C THR A 26 -22.22 -5.02 -1.85
N PRO A 27 -22.92 -5.98 -1.19
CA PRO A 27 -23.90 -5.66 -0.14
C PRO A 27 -23.28 -4.79 0.96
N GLY A 28 -23.97 -3.71 1.34
CA GLY A 28 -23.47 -2.75 2.33
C GLY A 28 -22.49 -1.71 1.77
N HIS A 29 -22.47 -1.54 0.44
CA HIS A 29 -21.68 -0.53 -0.27
C HIS A 29 -21.72 0.84 0.42
N GLN A 30 -20.54 1.46 0.54
CA GLN A 30 -20.35 2.78 1.12
C GLN A 30 -19.89 3.75 0.05
N VAL A 31 -20.16 5.04 0.27
CA VAL A 31 -19.87 6.10 -0.68
C VAL A 31 -18.40 6.16 -1.06
N ASN A 32 -17.47 5.90 -0.14
CA ASN A 32 -16.05 5.76 -0.51
C ASN A 32 -15.54 4.36 -0.27
N TYR A 33 -14.62 3.92 -1.12
CA TYR A 33 -13.86 2.70 -0.93
C TYR A 33 -12.39 2.99 -1.21
N ARG A 34 -11.56 2.73 -0.20
CA ARG A 34 -10.11 2.95 -0.29
C ARG A 34 -9.33 1.77 0.24
N TRP A 35 -8.16 1.54 -0.31
CA TRP A 35 -7.23 0.54 0.19
C TRP A 35 -5.79 0.92 -0.12
N SER A 36 -4.88 0.35 0.67
CA SER A 36 -3.44 0.47 0.43
C SER A 36 -2.77 -0.87 0.56
N SER A 37 -1.80 -1.14 -0.30
CA SER A 37 -1.01 -2.37 -0.25
C SER A 37 0.42 -2.13 -0.71
N LEU A 38 1.32 -3.00 -0.26
CA LEU A 38 2.67 -3.06 -0.79
C LEU A 38 2.87 -4.44 -1.42
N SER A 39 3.39 -4.43 -2.63
CA SER A 39 3.73 -5.63 -3.39
C SER A 39 5.23 -5.67 -3.66
N ALA A 40 5.79 -6.87 -3.79
CA ALA A 40 7.20 -7.08 -4.10
C ALA A 40 7.36 -7.99 -5.30
N CYS A 41 8.41 -7.76 -6.08
CA CYS A 41 8.79 -8.65 -7.17
C CYS A 41 9.48 -9.89 -6.58
N PRO A 42 9.06 -11.12 -6.93
CA PRO A 42 9.73 -12.32 -6.45
C PRO A 42 11.12 -12.53 -7.07
N LEU A 43 11.45 -11.87 -8.19
CA LEU A 43 12.72 -12.06 -8.89
C LEU A 43 13.78 -11.01 -8.52
N CYS A 44 13.43 -9.72 -8.61
CA CYS A 44 14.38 -8.63 -8.36
C CYS A 44 14.06 -7.83 -7.10
N GLU A 45 13.02 -8.22 -6.36
CA GLU A 45 12.68 -7.68 -5.03
C GLU A 45 12.36 -6.18 -4.97
N SER A 46 12.22 -5.52 -6.12
CA SER A 46 11.67 -4.17 -6.18
C SER A 46 10.22 -4.19 -5.71
N GLY A 47 9.82 -3.16 -4.98
CA GLY A 47 8.48 -3.04 -4.45
C GLY A 47 7.65 -1.99 -5.18
N LEU A 48 6.34 -2.08 -4.94
CA LEU A 48 5.35 -1.10 -5.38
C LEU A 48 4.37 -0.89 -4.23
N LEU A 49 4.32 0.34 -3.72
CA LEU A 49 3.24 0.78 -2.86
C LEU A 49 2.10 1.27 -3.75
N VAL A 50 0.87 0.83 -3.47
CA VAL A 50 -0.33 1.26 -4.17
C VAL A 50 -1.32 1.80 -3.14
N HIS A 51 -1.91 2.95 -3.46
CA HIS A 51 -3.05 3.53 -2.75
C HIS A 51 -4.16 3.77 -3.76
N PHE A 52 -5.31 3.17 -3.49
CA PHE A 52 -6.52 3.35 -4.26
C PHE A 52 -7.56 4.08 -3.40
N ASP A 53 -8.22 5.05 -4.01
CA ASP A 53 -9.37 5.74 -3.44
C ASP A 53 -10.43 5.92 -4.54
N HIS A 54 -11.68 5.75 -4.15
CA HIS A 54 -12.83 5.83 -5.03
C HIS A 54 -14.00 6.44 -4.27
N ASP A 55 -14.61 7.47 -4.85
CA ASP A 55 -15.87 8.06 -4.41
C ASP A 55 -16.98 7.68 -5.39
N CYS A 56 -18.07 7.11 -4.87
CA CYS A 56 -19.27 6.67 -5.58
C CYS A 56 -20.36 7.73 -5.66
N PHE A 57 -20.09 9.00 -5.34
CA PHE A 57 -21.02 10.10 -5.63
C PHE A 57 -21.31 10.15 -7.14
N HIS A 58 -22.44 9.56 -7.56
CA HIS A 58 -22.91 9.57 -8.94
C HIS A 58 -24.32 10.18 -8.99
N GLN A 59 -24.38 11.48 -9.30
CA GLN A 59 -25.55 12.17 -9.87
C GLN A 59 -25.20 12.48 -11.35
N PRO A 60 -26.18 12.63 -12.25
CA PRO A 60 -26.03 12.28 -13.66
C PRO A 60 -25.15 13.29 -14.41
N GLY A 61 -23.84 13.07 -14.44
CA GLY A 61 -22.93 13.94 -15.17
C GLY A 61 -21.47 13.98 -14.72
N GLU A 62 -21.10 13.34 -13.60
CA GLU A 62 -19.71 13.35 -13.11
C GLU A 62 -19.01 12.00 -13.33
N GLU A 63 -17.78 12.06 -13.86
CA GLU A 63 -16.96 10.88 -14.12
C GLU A 63 -16.61 10.15 -12.80
N PRO A 64 -16.55 8.80 -12.76
CA PRO A 64 -16.05 8.06 -11.61
C PRO A 64 -14.62 8.53 -11.27
N TRP A 65 -14.42 9.05 -10.06
CA TRP A 65 -13.09 9.46 -9.61
C TRP A 65 -12.34 8.24 -9.04
N ASP A 66 -11.98 7.30 -9.91
CA ASP A 66 -11.00 6.26 -9.58
C ASP A 66 -9.62 6.91 -9.47
N MET A 67 -9.10 6.97 -8.25
CA MET A 67 -7.76 7.50 -7.99
C MET A 67 -6.83 6.38 -7.58
N ASP A 68 -5.93 6.01 -8.49
CA ASP A 68 -4.84 5.06 -8.24
C ASP A 68 -3.50 5.80 -8.22
N TRP A 69 -2.83 5.74 -7.07
CA TRP A 69 -1.47 6.22 -6.92
C TRP A 69 -0.54 5.07 -6.60
N SER A 70 0.59 5.05 -7.29
CA SER A 70 1.62 4.04 -7.04
C SER A 70 3.00 4.68 -6.93
N TRP A 71 3.79 4.16 -5.99
CA TRP A 71 5.15 4.62 -5.73
C TRP A 71 6.11 3.43 -5.78
N PRO A 72 7.22 3.54 -6.53
CA PRO A 72 8.29 2.55 -6.47
C PRO A 72 8.86 2.49 -5.06
N VAL A 73 9.09 1.28 -4.57
CA VAL A 73 9.78 1.01 -3.31
C VAL A 73 11.10 0.32 -3.64
N ALA A 74 12.20 0.87 -3.16
CA ALA A 74 13.52 0.30 -3.38
C ALA A 74 13.68 -1.08 -2.71
N VAL A 75 14.59 -1.90 -3.25
CA VAL A 75 14.84 -3.28 -2.80
C VAL A 75 15.20 -3.33 -1.31
N ASP A 76 16.00 -2.39 -0.83
CA ASP A 76 16.40 -2.29 0.56
C ASP A 76 15.21 -2.06 1.50
N GLY A 77 14.25 -1.22 1.09
CA GLY A 77 12.98 -1.04 1.80
C GLY A 77 12.17 -2.34 1.88
N VAL A 78 12.03 -3.05 0.76
CA VAL A 78 11.34 -4.35 0.73
C VAL A 78 12.03 -5.37 1.65
N GLN A 79 13.37 -5.41 1.64
CA GLN A 79 14.16 -6.28 2.50
C GLN A 79 13.99 -5.96 3.99
N ARG A 80 13.87 -4.68 4.38
CA ARG A 80 13.55 -4.30 5.76
C ARG A 80 12.13 -4.70 6.17
N LEU A 81 11.17 -4.66 5.24
CA LEU A 81 9.78 -4.99 5.51
C LEU A 81 9.57 -6.49 5.80
N LYS A 82 10.22 -7.38 5.03
CA LYS A 82 9.98 -8.85 5.10
C LYS A 82 10.15 -9.42 6.53
N PRO A 83 11.25 -9.16 7.28
CA PRO A 83 11.39 -9.64 8.65
C PRO A 83 10.36 -9.04 9.61
N ALA A 84 9.98 -7.78 9.42
CA ALA A 84 8.96 -7.14 10.26
C ALA A 84 7.59 -7.81 10.07
N LEU A 85 7.24 -8.18 8.83
CA LEU A 85 5.99 -8.89 8.53
C LEU A 85 5.92 -10.28 9.14
N ALA A 86 7.05 -10.94 9.46
CA ALA A 86 7.05 -12.23 10.16
C ALA A 86 6.44 -12.15 11.57
N ARG A 87 6.31 -10.94 12.14
CA ARG A 87 5.62 -10.70 13.42
C ARG A 87 4.10 -10.56 13.28
N CYS A 88 3.59 -10.49 12.04
CA CYS A 88 2.17 -10.39 11.75
C CYS A 88 1.58 -11.78 11.45
N PRO A 89 0.45 -12.17 12.08
CA PRO A 89 -0.16 -13.47 11.85
C PRO A 89 -0.82 -13.61 10.48
N ASP A 90 -1.25 -12.50 9.87
CA ASP A 90 -1.92 -12.49 8.55
C ASP A 90 -1.65 -11.16 7.82
N PRO A 91 -0.50 -11.03 7.13
CA PRO A 91 -0.12 -9.81 6.40
C PRO A 91 -1.12 -9.35 5.34
N LEU A 92 -1.94 -10.27 4.82
CA LEU A 92 -2.90 -9.99 3.75
C LEU A 92 -4.28 -9.61 4.29
N ARG A 93 -4.49 -9.63 5.61
CA ARG A 93 -5.72 -9.16 6.24
C ARG A 93 -5.59 -7.67 6.60
N PRO A 94 -6.23 -6.76 5.84
CA PRO A 94 -6.12 -5.31 6.07
C PRO A 94 -6.73 -4.85 7.41
N SER A 95 -7.61 -5.66 8.01
CA SER A 95 -8.20 -5.43 9.33
C SER A 95 -7.35 -5.98 10.48
N CYS A 96 -6.13 -6.47 10.23
CA CYS A 96 -5.24 -6.90 11.30
C CYS A 96 -4.83 -5.71 12.17
N GLU A 97 -4.92 -5.87 13.49
CA GLU A 97 -4.60 -4.83 14.49
C GLU A 97 -3.22 -5.01 15.13
N CYS A 98 -2.34 -5.82 14.53
CA CYS A 98 -0.99 -6.00 15.06
C CYS A 98 -0.17 -4.69 14.96
N LEU A 99 0.89 -4.58 15.77
CA LEU A 99 1.74 -3.39 15.80
C LEU A 99 2.36 -3.05 14.43
N VAL A 100 2.65 -4.07 13.61
CA VAL A 100 3.19 -3.90 12.26
C VAL A 100 2.17 -3.22 11.34
N HIS A 101 0.92 -3.70 11.32
CA HIS A 101 -0.15 -3.08 10.53
C HIS A 101 -0.50 -1.68 11.02
N ARG A 102 -0.58 -1.47 12.34
CA ARG A 102 -0.81 -0.13 12.90
C ARG A 102 0.28 0.86 12.48
N SER A 103 1.55 0.50 12.68
CA SER A 103 2.68 1.34 12.25
C SER A 103 2.65 1.67 10.74
N LEU A 104 2.33 0.69 9.89
CA LEU A 104 2.20 0.93 8.46
C LEU A 104 1.03 1.87 8.14
N ARG A 105 -0.15 1.65 8.72
CA ARG A 105 -1.34 2.51 8.53
C ARG A 105 -1.06 3.94 8.96
N ASP A 106 -0.50 4.13 10.14
CA ASP A 106 -0.15 5.45 10.68
C ASP A 106 0.86 6.16 9.76
N SER A 107 1.82 5.42 9.19
CA SER A 107 2.82 6.00 8.29
C SER A 107 2.27 6.46 6.93
N ILE A 108 1.08 5.98 6.53
CA ILE A 108 0.43 6.32 5.25
C ILE A 108 -0.90 7.07 5.43
N GLU A 109 -1.30 7.42 6.65
CA GLU A 109 -2.53 8.17 6.92
C GLU A 109 -2.55 9.48 6.13
N ARG A 110 -1.38 10.11 5.97
CA ARG A 110 -1.12 11.15 4.98
C ARG A 110 -0.32 10.52 3.85
N PRO A 111 -0.93 10.29 2.67
CA PRO A 111 -0.21 9.64 1.58
C PRO A 111 1.02 10.48 1.20
N PRO A 112 2.11 9.81 0.77
CA PRO A 112 3.30 10.49 0.25
C PRO A 112 2.95 11.46 -0.88
N SER A 113 3.76 12.51 -1.06
CA SER A 113 3.65 13.33 -2.28
C SER A 113 3.78 12.43 -3.51
N ARG A 114 2.95 12.69 -4.53
CA ARG A 114 2.91 11.90 -5.77
C ARG A 114 4.25 11.88 -6.51
N GLU A 115 5.06 12.91 -6.31
CA GLU A 115 6.30 13.14 -7.06
C GLU A 115 7.54 12.54 -6.37
N VAL A 116 7.39 11.99 -5.16
CA VAL A 116 8.54 11.59 -4.35
C VAL A 116 8.57 10.08 -4.19
N PRO A 117 9.69 9.40 -4.54
CA PRO A 117 9.85 7.97 -4.27
C PRO A 117 9.66 7.66 -2.79
N VAL A 118 9.29 6.41 -2.48
CA VAL A 118 9.10 5.98 -1.10
C VAL A 118 10.02 4.82 -0.76
N THR A 119 10.29 4.65 0.53
CA THR A 119 10.99 3.49 1.06
C THR A 119 10.33 3.03 2.34
N VAL A 120 10.70 1.83 2.79
CA VAL A 120 10.36 1.33 4.11
C VAL A 120 11.58 1.50 5.01
N VAL A 121 11.36 2.17 6.14
CA VAL A 121 12.31 2.26 7.24
C VAL A 121 11.77 1.48 8.44
N LEU A 122 12.66 1.10 9.35
CA LEU A 122 12.26 0.56 10.65
C LEU A 122 12.39 1.68 11.68
N ALA A 123 11.29 1.98 12.36
CA ALA A 123 11.29 2.85 13.53
C ALA A 123 11.86 2.11 14.75
N GLU A 124 11.78 2.76 15.91
CA GLU A 124 12.06 2.11 17.20
C GLU A 124 11.28 0.79 17.32
N GLU A 125 11.88 -0.19 18.00
CA GLU A 125 11.31 -1.55 18.18
C GLU A 125 11.16 -2.37 16.89
N GLY A 126 11.75 -1.92 15.77
CA GLY A 126 11.74 -2.64 14.50
C GLY A 126 10.39 -2.62 13.78
N LEU A 127 9.56 -1.61 14.04
CA LEU A 127 8.26 -1.44 13.39
C LEU A 127 8.41 -0.75 12.03
N PRO A 128 7.80 -1.27 10.95
CA PRO A 128 8.00 -0.72 9.62
C PRO A 128 7.14 0.52 9.39
N GLN A 129 7.72 1.52 8.73
CA GLN A 129 7.05 2.75 8.33
C GLN A 129 7.39 3.09 6.87
N VAL A 130 6.40 3.54 6.12
CA VAL A 130 6.60 4.13 4.80
C VAL A 130 7.09 5.56 4.96
N ARG A 131 8.14 5.94 4.23
CA ARG A 131 8.71 7.29 4.22
C ARG A 131 9.02 7.74 2.80
N SER A 132 8.79 9.02 2.51
CA SER A 132 9.27 9.65 1.29
C SER A 132 10.79 9.78 1.32
N VAL A 133 11.44 9.47 0.19
CA VAL A 133 12.88 9.62 0.01
C VAL A 133 13.13 11.01 -0.55
N ARG A 134 13.83 11.87 0.21
CA ARG A 134 14.32 13.13 -0.36
C ARG A 134 15.37 12.79 -1.40
N MET A 135 15.12 13.14 -2.66
CA MET A 135 16.17 13.11 -3.67
C MET A 135 17.14 14.26 -3.36
N PRO A 136 18.46 14.00 -3.29
CA PRO A 136 19.46 15.03 -3.06
C PRO A 136 19.51 16.07 -4.18
#